data_AF-A0A357WUD2-F1
#
_entry.id   AF-A0A357WUD2-F1
#
_cell.length_a   1.000
_cell.length_b   1.000
_cell.length_c   1.000
_cell.angle_alpha   90.00
_cell.angle_beta   90.00
_cell.angle_gamma   90.00
#
_symmetry.space_group_name_H-M   'P 1'
#
loop_
_entity.id
_entity.type
_entity.pdbx_description
1 polymer ?
#
loop_
_entity_poly.entity_id
_entity_poly.type
_entity_poly.pdbx_seq_one_letter_code
_entity_poly.pdbx_strand_id
1 'polypeptide(L)'
;MNYREKYKQHYGIDFGPEYEVHHLDLNHQNDDIENLLLLPRKLHHQYHFALARLPMANGRLDVDVKIRGILDGGQAMNAYILSALSDFVDVYYKCQDWKDYRAYLDGLIPNIHGIQLGGAA
;
A
#
# COMPACT_ATOMS: atom_id res chain seq x y z
N MET A 1 -8.28 -12.05 -19.72
CA MET A 1 -8.73 -11.98 -18.31
C MET A 1 -8.04 -10.78 -17.68
N ASN A 2 -8.75 -9.88 -16.98
CA ASN A 2 -8.06 -8.78 -16.29
C ASN A 2 -7.49 -9.28 -14.95
N TYR A 3 -6.55 -8.54 -14.36
CA TYR A 3 -5.91 -8.91 -13.09
C TYR A 3 -6.88 -8.99 -11.90
N ARG A 4 -7.98 -8.24 -11.89
CA ARG A 4 -9.05 -8.37 -10.87
C ARG A 4 -9.74 -9.72 -10.96
N GLU A 5 -10.14 -10.13 -12.16
CA GLU A 5 -10.76 -11.43 -12.42
C GLU A 5 -9.79 -12.57 -12.10
N LYS A 6 -8.50 -12.41 -12.46
CA LYS A 6 -7.44 -13.34 -12.07
C LYS A 6 -7.39 -13.53 -10.56
N TYR A 7 -7.40 -12.43 -9.80
CA TYR A 7 -7.34 -12.44 -8.34
C TYR A 7 -8.58 -13.12 -7.73
N LYS A 8 -9.78 -12.76 -8.20
CA LYS A 8 -11.05 -13.37 -7.75
C LYS A 8 -11.06 -14.88 -7.97
N GLN A 9 -10.71 -15.32 -9.19
CA GLN A 9 -10.69 -16.75 -9.53
C GLN A 9 -9.65 -17.53 -8.74
N HIS A 10 -8.46 -16.96 -8.53
CA HIS A 10 -7.39 -17.64 -7.80
C HIS A 10 -7.77 -17.90 -6.34
N TYR A 11 -8.31 -16.89 -5.65
CA TYR A 11 -8.64 -17.01 -4.23
C TYR A 11 -10.09 -17.47 -3.95
N GLY A 12 -10.92 -17.63 -4.99
CA GLY A 12 -12.32 -18.01 -4.83
C GLY A 12 -13.15 -16.97 -4.05
N ILE A 13 -12.80 -15.69 -4.19
CA ILE A 13 -13.46 -14.56 -3.52
C ILE A 13 -14.18 -13.67 -4.51
N ASP A 14 -15.17 -12.91 -4.03
CA ASP A 14 -15.77 -11.83 -4.78
C ASP A 14 -15.63 -10.50 -4.01
N PHE A 15 -15.62 -9.39 -4.77
CA PHE A 15 -15.50 -8.04 -4.24
C PHE A 15 -15.96 -6.99 -5.26
N GLY A 16 -16.54 -5.91 -4.74
CA GLY A 16 -17.12 -4.83 -5.51
C GLY A 16 -16.12 -3.76 -5.98
N PRO A 17 -16.64 -2.64 -6.53
CA PRO A 17 -15.85 -1.51 -7.01
C PRO A 17 -15.19 -0.67 -5.89
N GLU A 18 -15.54 -0.91 -4.63
CA GLU A 18 -14.92 -0.31 -3.44
C GLU A 18 -13.53 -0.88 -3.14
N TYR A 19 -13.12 -1.95 -3.81
CA TYR A 19 -11.79 -2.56 -3.74
C TYR A 19 -11.03 -2.43 -5.05
N GLU A 20 -9.70 -2.43 -4.97
CA GLU A 20 -8.76 -2.43 -6.09
C GLU A 20 -7.66 -3.45 -5.86
N VAL A 21 -7.11 -3.99 -6.95
CA VAL A 21 -5.97 -4.89 -6.92
C VAL A 21 -4.74 -4.08 -7.28
N HIS A 22 -3.78 -4.04 -6.37
CA HIS A 22 -2.55 -3.27 -6.46
C HIS A 22 -1.38 -4.15 -6.92
N HIS A 23 -0.55 -3.62 -7.82
CA HIS A 23 0.71 -4.23 -8.27
C HIS A 23 1.86 -3.78 -7.36
N LEU A 24 2.43 -4.72 -6.59
CA LEU A 24 3.44 -4.44 -5.56
C LEU A 24 4.74 -3.84 -6.12
N ASP A 25 5.11 -4.20 -7.34
CA ASP A 25 6.30 -3.70 -8.04
C ASP A 25 6.05 -2.41 -8.83
N LEU A 26 4.83 -1.85 -8.76
CA LEU A 26 4.38 -0.68 -9.52
C LEU A 26 4.41 -0.87 -11.06
N ASN A 27 4.58 -2.11 -11.53
CA ASN A 27 4.52 -2.45 -12.95
C ASN A 27 3.14 -3.02 -13.29
N HIS A 28 2.30 -2.23 -13.96
CA HIS A 28 0.95 -2.62 -14.35
C HIS A 28 0.91 -3.75 -15.42
N GLN A 29 2.06 -4.22 -15.90
CA GLN A 29 2.17 -5.36 -16.81
C GLN A 29 2.50 -6.68 -16.06
N ASN A 30 2.93 -6.60 -14.81
CA ASN A 30 3.28 -7.78 -14.01
C ASN A 30 2.06 -8.30 -13.24
N ASP A 31 1.21 -9.05 -13.95
CA ASP A 31 -0.01 -9.62 -13.38
C ASP A 31 0.22 -10.91 -12.56
N ASP A 32 1.45 -11.28 -12.21
CA ASP A 32 1.74 -12.46 -11.39
C ASP A 32 1.00 -12.41 -10.06
N ILE A 33 0.37 -13.51 -9.65
CA ILE A 33 -0.54 -13.50 -8.48
C ILE A 33 0.16 -13.05 -7.19
N GLU A 34 1.43 -13.40 -7.04
CA GLU A 34 2.30 -13.00 -5.93
C GLU A 34 2.60 -11.49 -5.91
N ASN A 35 2.55 -10.84 -7.08
CA ASN A 35 2.74 -9.40 -7.26
C ASN A 35 1.43 -8.60 -7.03
N LEU A 36 0.30 -9.26 -6.85
CA LEU A 36 -1.00 -8.62 -6.67
C LEU A 36 -1.40 -8.60 -5.19
N LEU A 37 -2.06 -7.51 -4.79
CA LEU A 37 -2.61 -7.33 -3.45
C LEU A 37 -3.97 -6.63 -3.50
N LEU A 38 -5.01 -7.22 -2.91
CA LEU A 38 -6.31 -6.58 -2.76
C LEU A 38 -6.25 -5.47 -1.70
N LEU A 39 -6.77 -4.29 -2.01
CA LEU A 39 -6.87 -3.15 -1.09
C LEU A 39 -8.23 -2.46 -1.24
N PRO A 40 -8.79 -1.85 -0.18
CA PRO A 40 -9.87 -0.89 -0.31
C PRO A 40 -9.40 0.26 -1.21
N ARG A 41 -10.21 0.68 -2.17
CA ARG A 41 -9.89 1.76 -3.12
C ARG A 41 -9.37 3.01 -2.43
N LYS A 42 -9.98 3.40 -1.31
CA LYS A 42 -9.52 4.55 -0.51
C LYS A 42 -8.11 4.36 0.03
N LEU A 43 -7.80 3.17 0.55
CA LEU A 43 -6.47 2.84 1.07
C LEU A 43 -5.43 2.77 -0.05
N HIS A 44 -5.78 2.18 -1.20
CA HIS A 44 -4.95 2.16 -2.40
C HIS A 44 -4.56 3.58 -2.87
N HIS A 45 -5.54 4.49 -2.94
CA HIS A 45 -5.27 5.90 -3.26
C HIS A 45 -4.42 6.60 -2.19
N GLN A 46 -4.68 6.34 -0.91
CA GLN A 46 -3.86 6.88 0.19
C GLN A 46 -2.41 6.41 0.08
N TYR A 47 -2.18 5.15 -0.27
CA TYR A 47 -0.84 4.60 -0.47
C TYR A 47 -0.11 5.32 -1.60
N HIS A 48 -0.70 5.42 -2.78
CA HIS A 48 -0.08 6.12 -3.90
C HIS A 48 0.14 7.62 -3.63
N PHE A 49 -0.79 8.27 -2.92
CA PHE A 49 -0.62 9.66 -2.52
C PHE A 49 0.54 9.86 -1.54
N ALA A 50 0.66 8.99 -0.52
CA ALA A 50 1.75 9.06 0.43
C ALA A 50 3.10 8.72 -0.22
N LEU A 51 3.13 7.71 -1.09
CA LEU A 51 4.32 7.32 -1.86
C LEU A 51 4.81 8.47 -2.76
N ALA A 52 3.89 9.17 -3.44
CA ALA A 52 4.22 10.29 -4.32
C ALA A 52 4.79 11.53 -3.58
N ARG A 53 4.58 11.62 -2.26
CA ARG A 53 5.15 12.68 -1.41
C ARG A 53 6.56 12.38 -0.94
N LEU A 54 7.02 11.14 -1.07
CA LEU A 54 8.39 10.79 -0.71
C LEU A 54 9.36 11.37 -1.75
N PRO A 55 10.48 11.97 -1.32
CA PRO A 55 11.52 12.40 -2.24
C PRO A 55 12.21 11.16 -2.81
N MET A 56 11.76 10.69 -3.98
CA MET A 56 12.29 9.51 -4.64
C MET A 56 13.21 9.92 -5.80
N ALA A 57 14.40 9.32 -5.87
CA ALA A 57 15.30 9.44 -7.02
C ALA A 57 15.78 8.05 -7.45
N ASN A 58 15.67 7.74 -8.75
CA ASN A 58 16.11 6.46 -9.33
C ASN A 58 15.57 5.22 -8.58
N GLY A 59 14.29 5.26 -8.16
CA GLY A 59 13.65 4.17 -7.43
C GLY A 59 14.08 4.03 -5.97
N ARG A 60 14.79 5.01 -5.41
CA ARG A 60 15.28 5.01 -4.03
C ARG A 60 14.79 6.24 -3.29
N LEU A 61 14.54 6.10 -2.00
CA LEU A 61 14.30 7.22 -1.11
C LEU A 61 15.58 8.08 -1.06
N ASP A 62 15.49 9.32 -1.53
CA ASP A 62 16.58 10.28 -1.61
C ASP A 62 16.39 11.36 -0.54
N VAL A 63 17.06 11.19 0.59
CA VAL A 63 16.87 12.01 1.77
C VAL A 63 18.23 12.43 2.31
N ASP A 64 18.51 13.73 2.23
CA ASP A 64 19.60 14.38 2.96
C ASP A 64 18.99 15.32 4.01
N VAL A 65 19.06 14.90 5.28
CA VAL A 65 18.52 15.67 6.40
C VAL A 65 19.66 16.16 7.28
N LYS A 66 19.83 17.47 7.28
CA LYS A 66 20.78 18.14 8.16
C LYS A 66 20.12 18.51 9.49
N ILE A 67 20.40 17.75 10.53
CA ILE A 67 19.92 18.05 11.89
C ILE A 67 20.88 19.05 12.55
N ARG A 68 20.45 20.31 12.62
CA ARG A 68 20.99 21.34 13.53
C ARG A 68 19.90 21.66 14.57
N GLY A 69 20.24 22.33 15.67
CA GLY A 69 19.31 22.56 16.79
C GLY A 69 17.90 23.01 16.36
N ILE A 70 16.89 22.64 17.16
CA ILE A 70 15.43 22.69 16.83
C ILE A 70 14.92 24.07 16.36
N LEU A 71 15.68 25.14 16.58
CA LEU A 71 15.27 26.53 16.38
C LEU A 71 15.90 27.24 15.17
N ASP A 72 16.72 26.56 14.36
CA ASP A 72 17.32 27.21 13.19
C ASP A 72 16.28 27.40 12.08
N GLY A 73 15.81 28.65 11.94
CA GLY A 73 14.93 29.09 10.85
C GLY A 73 15.55 28.75 9.49
N GLY A 74 14.92 27.83 8.76
CA GLY A 74 15.40 27.36 7.46
C GLY A 74 15.08 25.89 7.14
N GLN A 75 14.57 25.12 8.10
CA GLN A 75 14.44 23.66 7.97
C GLN A 75 13.02 23.14 7.64
N ALA A 76 12.17 23.97 7.02
CA ALA A 76 10.81 23.57 6.65
C ALA A 76 10.77 22.31 5.76
N MET A 77 11.79 22.12 4.91
CA MET A 77 11.94 20.92 4.09
C MET A 77 12.18 19.67 4.93
N ASN A 78 13.02 19.74 5.98
CA ASN A 78 13.26 18.59 6.86
C ASN A 78 11.98 18.19 7.60
N ALA A 79 11.22 19.17 8.10
CA ALA A 79 9.93 18.90 8.74
C ALA A 79 8.94 18.25 7.77
N TYR A 80 8.88 18.73 6.53
CA TYR A 80 8.06 18.12 5.47
C TYR A 80 8.45 16.67 5.18
N ILE A 81 9.75 16.39 4.98
CA ILE A 81 10.24 15.04 4.67
C ILE A 81 9.91 14.07 5.81
N LEU A 82 10.14 14.47 7.06
CA LEU A 82 9.81 13.65 8.22
C LEU A 82 8.30 13.39 8.32
N SER A 83 7.47 14.39 8.06
CA SER A 83 6.01 14.23 8.01
C SER A 83 5.57 13.31 6.87
N ALA A 84 6.14 13.46 5.67
CA ALA A 84 5.81 12.59 4.52
C ALA A 84 6.21 11.13 4.77
N LEU A 85 7.37 10.90 5.41
CA LEU A 85 7.80 9.57 5.82
C LEU A 85 6.86 8.97 6.88
N SER A 86 6.48 9.75 7.89
CA SER A 86 5.52 9.30 8.90
C SER A 86 4.18 8.91 8.28
N ASP A 87 3.64 9.79 7.42
CA ASP A 87 2.36 9.55 6.73
C ASP A 87 2.42 8.27 5.87
N PHE A 88 3.53 8.06 5.15
CA PHE A 88 3.73 6.84 4.37
C PHE A 88 3.78 5.59 5.23
N VAL A 89 4.53 5.63 6.34
CA VAL A 89 4.64 4.50 7.28
C VAL A 89 3.27 4.15 7.88
N ASP A 90 2.48 5.15 8.26
CA ASP A 90 1.13 4.94 8.81
C ASP A 90 0.18 4.28 7.79
N VAL A 91 0.26 4.70 6.52
CA VAL A 91 -0.53 4.08 5.45
C VAL A 91 -0.02 2.67 5.13
N TYR A 92 1.30 2.48 5.10
CA TYR A 92 1.93 1.20 4.87
C TYR A 92 1.49 0.15 5.89
N TYR A 93 1.43 0.49 7.18
CA TYR A 93 0.93 -0.43 8.20
C TYR A 93 -0.53 -0.82 7.99
N LYS A 94 -1.40 0.09 7.52
CA LYS A 94 -2.78 -0.26 7.15
C LYS A 94 -2.83 -1.20 5.94
N CYS A 95 -1.89 -1.07 5.01
CA CYS A 95 -1.76 -2.02 3.90
C CYS A 95 -1.25 -3.39 4.38
N GLN A 96 -0.53 -3.48 5.50
CA GLN A 96 -0.09 -4.78 6.05
C GLN A 96 -1.27 -5.64 6.47
N ASP A 97 -2.34 -5.07 7.02
CA ASP A 97 -3.54 -5.83 7.37
C ASP A 97 -4.10 -6.61 6.16
N TRP A 98 -3.98 -6.04 4.96
CA TRP A 98 -4.41 -6.66 3.72
C TRP A 98 -3.39 -7.65 3.15
N LYS A 99 -2.10 -7.44 3.43
CA LYS A 99 -1.07 -8.43 3.14
C LYS A 99 -1.24 -9.68 4.00
N ASP A 100 -1.58 -9.49 5.27
CA ASP A 100 -1.96 -10.57 6.19
C ASP A 100 -3.26 -11.25 5.73
N TYR A 101 -4.23 -10.48 5.24
CA TYR A 101 -5.43 -11.07 4.63
C TYR A 101 -5.10 -11.96 3.43
N ARG A 102 -4.16 -11.54 2.56
CA ARG A 102 -3.66 -12.40 1.46
C ARG A 102 -3.02 -13.68 2.01
N ALA A 103 -2.16 -13.57 3.02
CA ALA A 103 -1.56 -14.73 3.67
C ALA A 103 -2.62 -15.67 4.30
N TYR A 104 -3.74 -15.13 4.77
CA TYR A 104 -4.90 -15.93 5.18
C TYR A 104 -5.55 -16.65 4.00
N LEU A 105 -5.76 -15.97 2.86
CA LEU A 105 -6.27 -16.60 1.64
C LEU A 105 -5.31 -17.69 1.11
N ASP A 106 -4.01 -17.53 1.31
CA ASP A 106 -2.97 -18.53 1.03
C ASP A 106 -2.98 -19.71 2.03
N GLY A 107 -3.79 -19.64 3.10
CA GLY A 107 -3.85 -20.66 4.16
C GLY A 107 -2.67 -20.65 5.12
N LEU A 108 -1.87 -19.58 5.14
CA LEU A 108 -0.65 -19.47 5.96
C LEU A 108 -0.93 -19.02 7.40
N ILE A 109 -1.93 -18.16 7.59
CA ILE A 109 -2.34 -17.63 8.89
C ILE A 109 -3.87 -17.59 9.02
N PRO A 110 -4.44 -17.57 10.24
CA PRO A 110 -5.87 -17.30 10.40
C PRO A 110 -6.22 -15.86 10.02
N ASN A 111 -7.51 -15.57 9.78
CA ASN A 111 -8.00 -14.21 9.51
C ASN A 111 -7.96 -13.33 10.78
N ILE A 112 -6.76 -12.90 11.16
CA ILE A 112 -6.47 -12.17 12.40
C ILE A 112 -7.11 -10.76 12.45
N HIS A 113 -7.41 -10.20 11.28
CA HIS A 113 -8.00 -8.86 11.14
C HIS A 113 -9.52 -8.90 10.98
N GLY A 114 -10.11 -10.10 10.94
CA GLY A 114 -11.55 -10.29 10.75
C GLY A 114 -12.08 -9.69 9.45
N ILE A 115 -11.23 -9.59 8.42
CA ILE A 115 -11.61 -8.98 7.13
C ILE A 115 -12.63 -9.89 6.46
N GLN A 116 -13.83 -9.34 6.22
CA GLN A 116 -14.89 -9.96 5.46
C GLN A 116 -15.20 -9.04 4.29
N LEU A 117 -15.10 -9.57 3.07
CA LEU A 117 -15.44 -8.81 1.88
C LEU A 117 -16.95 -8.65 1.82
N GLY A 118 -17.40 -7.40 1.74
CA GLY A 118 -18.78 -7.10 1.39
C GLY A 118 -18.97 -7.36 -0.11
N GLY A 119 -19.97 -8.16 -0.46
CA GLY A 119 -20.44 -8.30 -1.84
C GLY A 119 -20.18 -9.67 -2.46
N ALA A 120 -21.13 -10.59 -2.27
CA ALA A 120 -21.95 -11.15 -3.35
C ALA A 120 -23.11 -11.97 -2.75
N ALA A 121 -24.33 -11.43 -2.88
CA ALA A 121 -25.53 -12.20 -3.16
C ALA A 121 -26.18 -11.55 -4.38
#